data_AF-A0A1I8AJG0-F1
#
_entry.id   AF-A0A1I8AJG0-F1
#
_cell.length_a   1.000
_cell.length_b   1.000
_cell.length_c   1.000
_cell.angle_alpha   90.00
_cell.angle_beta   90.00
_cell.angle_gamma   90.00
#
_symmetry.space_group_name_H-M   'P 1'
#
loop_
_entity.id
_entity.type
_entity.pdbx_description
1 polymer ?
#
loop_
_entity_poly.entity_id
_entity_poly.type
_entity_poly.pdbx_seq_one_letter_code
_entity_poly.pdbx_strand_id
1 'polypeptide(L)'
;MRLKHSALFIFLLLKESSCLVRYTYLGANRFEASEGLETSEVHDYILATNADDKMCSADTTRNGIPLEKDLSAEYCRFVGFDIANCVSSKLTFFDLDCPAGEERVDVKKEKRLCCPVGEKLAEERDGKALCCPQKKELRDVVNGKAICCAPNENHKQGTTLCCPMGEKLAEERDGKALCCPQKKELKDVVDGKTVCCDPDENHEKGTSICCPTGESYSKLEDTERCCPNGTTLSKSANGDFGCCPKGGHFEKNEDGEAVCCGDGYVLKGFYKGGKKACCTANSTLYEDDGVCCSPGLIPSKAANEYTGCCKQGYNLYYASDDIYRCCFPDYNIDLETRSCVKL
;
A
#
# COMPACT_ATOMS: atom_id res chain seq x y z
N MET A 1 -19.22 -28.96 -45.11
CA MET A 1 -20.62 -28.82 -44.64
C MET A 1 -21.19 -27.54 -45.23
N ARG A 2 -22.25 -27.67 -46.04
CA ARG A 2 -22.91 -26.57 -46.75
C ARG A 2 -23.98 -25.96 -45.83
N LEU A 3 -23.85 -24.70 -45.44
CA LEU A 3 -24.99 -23.91 -44.97
C LEU A 3 -25.48 -23.02 -46.12
N LYS A 4 -26.65 -23.38 -46.68
CA LYS A 4 -27.42 -22.52 -47.56
C LYS A 4 -28.18 -21.51 -46.69
N HIS A 5 -27.92 -20.21 -46.87
CA HIS A 5 -28.87 -19.17 -46.50
C HIS A 5 -29.54 -18.68 -47.79
N SER A 6 -30.85 -18.87 -47.89
CA SER A 6 -31.69 -18.31 -48.96
C SER A 6 -33.09 -18.09 -48.41
N ALA A 7 -33.45 -16.81 -48.26
CA ALA A 7 -34.81 -16.25 -48.33
C ALA A 7 -34.62 -14.73 -48.22
N LEU A 8 -34.33 -14.04 -49.33
CA LEU A 8 -35.30 -13.39 -50.23
C LEU A 8 -36.16 -12.33 -49.52
N PHE A 9 -35.68 -11.08 -49.60
CA PHE A 9 -36.45 -9.86 -49.37
C PHE A 9 -37.51 -9.70 -50.46
N ILE A 10 -38.78 -9.51 -50.09
CA ILE A 10 -39.82 -9.00 -50.99
C ILE A 10 -40.24 -7.63 -50.47
N PHE A 11 -39.99 -6.59 -51.28
CA PHE A 11 -40.57 -5.27 -51.14
C PHE A 11 -41.90 -5.23 -51.90
N LEU A 12 -42.98 -4.85 -51.21
CA LEU A 12 -44.20 -4.34 -51.85
C LEU A 12 -44.59 -3.05 -51.14
N LEU A 13 -44.54 -1.96 -51.91
CA LEU A 13 -44.99 -0.63 -51.56
C LEU A 13 -46.51 -0.56 -51.69
N LEU A 14 -47.21 -0.23 -50.61
CA LEU A 14 -48.47 0.50 -50.69
C LEU A 14 -48.42 1.68 -49.71
N LYS A 15 -48.61 2.86 -50.28
CA LYS A 15 -48.78 4.14 -49.60
C LYS A 15 -50.06 4.07 -48.77
N GLU A 16 -49.92 3.95 -47.45
CA GLU A 16 -50.78 4.58 -46.45
C GLU A 16 -50.10 4.41 -45.09
N SER A 17 -50.06 5.49 -44.32
CA SER A 17 -49.31 5.66 -43.06
C SER A 17 -49.66 4.60 -42.01
N SER A 18 -49.01 3.44 -42.10
CA SER A 18 -49.23 2.29 -41.21
C SER A 18 -47.91 2.01 -40.50
N CYS A 19 -47.89 2.10 -39.18
CA CYS A 19 -46.73 1.75 -38.35
C CYS A 19 -46.29 0.30 -38.64
N LEU A 20 -45.17 0.12 -39.32
CA LEU A 20 -44.59 -1.19 -39.58
C LEU A 20 -43.76 -1.60 -38.35
N VAL A 21 -44.40 -2.27 -37.39
CA VAL A 21 -43.71 -2.83 -36.22
C VAL A 21 -42.85 -4.00 -36.69
N ARG A 22 -41.52 -3.84 -36.69
CA ARG A 22 -40.57 -4.93 -36.92
C ARG A 22 -40.44 -5.75 -35.64
N TYR A 23 -41.07 -6.91 -35.59
CA TYR A 23 -40.78 -7.91 -34.59
C TYR A 23 -39.56 -8.72 -35.03
N THR A 24 -38.49 -8.69 -34.23
CA THR A 24 -37.34 -9.57 -34.42
C THR A 24 -37.54 -10.77 -33.49
N TYR A 25 -37.80 -11.95 -34.06
CA TYR A 25 -38.03 -13.16 -33.28
C TYR A 25 -36.71 -13.68 -32.72
N LEU A 26 -36.53 -13.63 -31.40
CA LEU A 26 -35.27 -14.01 -30.73
C LEU A 26 -35.24 -15.47 -30.24
N GLY A 27 -36.24 -16.28 -30.60
CA GLY A 27 -36.33 -17.69 -30.21
C GLY A 27 -37.21 -17.91 -28.96
N ALA A 28 -37.80 -19.10 -28.86
CA ALA A 28 -38.60 -19.51 -27.72
C ALA A 28 -37.69 -20.09 -26.63
N ASN A 29 -37.60 -19.40 -25.49
CA ASN A 29 -36.97 -19.94 -24.29
C ASN A 29 -38.07 -20.35 -23.30
N ARG A 30 -38.00 -21.59 -22.81
CA ARG A 30 -38.93 -22.14 -21.82
C ARG A 30 -38.49 -21.66 -20.43
N PHE A 31 -39.34 -20.91 -19.74
CA PHE A 31 -39.10 -20.49 -18.36
C PHE A 31 -39.94 -21.37 -17.43
N GLU A 32 -39.30 -21.98 -16.44
CA GLU A 32 -40.00 -22.66 -15.35
C GLU A 32 -40.28 -21.65 -14.24
N ALA A 33 -41.50 -21.68 -13.69
CA ALA A 33 -41.88 -20.80 -12.59
C ALA A 33 -41.05 -21.12 -11.33
N SER A 34 -40.65 -20.09 -10.58
CA SER A 34 -39.97 -20.28 -9.29
C SER A 34 -40.86 -21.04 -8.31
N GLU A 35 -40.29 -22.02 -7.60
CA GLU A 35 -40.99 -22.86 -6.61
C GLU A 35 -41.82 -22.02 -5.61
N GLY A 36 -43.12 -22.32 -5.49
CA GLY A 36 -44.01 -21.68 -4.49
C GLY A 36 -45.46 -21.45 -4.92
N LEU A 37 -45.82 -21.64 -6.19
CA LEU A 37 -47.21 -21.61 -6.67
C LEU A 37 -47.69 -23.03 -6.97
N GLU A 38 -48.68 -23.52 -6.22
CA GLU A 38 -49.23 -24.90 -6.31
C GLU A 38 -49.96 -25.24 -7.63
N THR A 39 -49.96 -24.34 -8.60
CA THR A 39 -50.51 -24.59 -9.95
C THR A 39 -49.41 -24.35 -10.98
N SER A 40 -48.54 -25.33 -11.19
CA SER A 40 -47.48 -25.26 -12.22
C SER A 40 -48.07 -25.51 -13.61
N GLU A 41 -48.87 -24.58 -14.13
CA GLU A 41 -49.13 -24.53 -15.57
C GLU A 41 -47.92 -23.90 -16.26
N VAL A 42 -47.30 -24.68 -17.15
CA VAL A 42 -46.18 -24.23 -17.98
C VAL A 42 -46.76 -23.43 -19.14
N HIS A 43 -46.36 -22.17 -19.27
CA HIS A 43 -46.75 -21.32 -20.39
C HIS A 43 -45.56 -21.02 -21.31
N ASP A 44 -45.82 -21.04 -22.62
CA ASP A 44 -44.87 -20.60 -23.63
C ASP A 44 -44.99 -19.09 -23.81
N TYR A 45 -43.91 -18.35 -23.52
CA TYR A 45 -43.87 -16.91 -23.71
C TYR A 45 -43.12 -16.54 -25.00
N ILE A 46 -43.72 -15.67 -25.81
CA ILE A 46 -43.04 -15.07 -26.96
C ILE A 46 -42.48 -13.72 -26.50
N LEU A 47 -41.15 -13.62 -26.45
CA LEU A 47 -40.45 -12.37 -26.18
C LEU A 47 -40.38 -11.52 -27.45
N ALA A 48 -41.08 -10.39 -27.42
CA ALA A 48 -40.99 -9.34 -28.43
C ALA A 48 -40.44 -8.08 -27.78
N THR A 49 -39.21 -7.69 -28.11
CA THR A 49 -38.66 -6.39 -27.71
C THR A 49 -39.03 -5.35 -28.76
N ASN A 50 -39.76 -4.31 -28.38
CA ASN A 50 -39.87 -3.12 -29.22
C ASN A 50 -38.48 -2.44 -29.23
N ALA A 51 -37.87 -2.36 -30.42
CA ALA A 51 -36.51 -1.85 -30.56
C ALA A 51 -36.41 -0.31 -30.45
N ASP A 52 -37.53 0.41 -30.38
CA ASP A 52 -37.55 1.88 -30.31
C ASP A 52 -38.52 2.39 -29.23
N ASP A 53 -37.97 2.88 -28.12
CA ASP A 53 -38.68 3.43 -26.95
C ASP A 53 -39.49 4.73 -27.22
N LYS A 54 -39.67 5.15 -28.49
CA LYS A 54 -40.19 6.49 -28.82
C LYS A 54 -41.34 6.60 -29.82
N MET A 55 -41.91 5.54 -30.37
CA MET A 55 -42.81 5.73 -31.55
C MET A 55 -44.19 5.04 -31.58
N CYS A 56 -44.75 4.52 -30.49
CA CYS A 56 -46.14 4.07 -30.54
C CYS A 56 -46.99 4.61 -29.37
N SER A 57 -47.93 5.49 -29.72
CA SER A 57 -49.05 5.89 -28.85
C SER A 57 -50.00 4.71 -28.64
N ALA A 58 -50.56 4.58 -27.44
CA ALA A 58 -51.38 3.46 -26.98
C ALA A 58 -52.69 3.24 -27.78
N ASP A 59 -53.09 4.17 -28.65
CA ASP A 59 -54.41 4.17 -29.30
C ASP A 59 -54.43 3.64 -30.74
N THR A 60 -53.70 2.56 -31.05
CA THR A 60 -53.89 1.87 -32.35
C THR A 60 -54.77 0.64 -32.20
N THR A 61 -55.99 0.73 -32.76
CA THR A 61 -57.03 -0.29 -32.78
C THR A 61 -56.50 -1.58 -33.43
N ARG A 62 -56.43 -2.67 -32.66
CA ARG A 62 -55.93 -3.97 -33.11
C ARG A 62 -57.06 -4.75 -33.81
N ASN A 63 -56.90 -5.00 -35.11
CA ASN A 63 -57.78 -5.90 -35.85
C ASN A 63 -57.52 -7.37 -35.45
N GLY A 64 -58.44 -7.91 -34.64
CA GLY A 64 -59.02 -9.26 -34.75
C GLY A 64 -58.13 -10.49 -34.68
N ILE A 65 -57.96 -11.06 -33.48
CA ILE A 65 -58.19 -12.49 -33.18
C ILE A 65 -58.79 -12.55 -31.77
N PRO A 66 -59.95 -13.23 -31.54
CA PRO A 66 -60.49 -13.40 -30.20
C PRO A 66 -59.71 -14.50 -29.47
N LEU A 67 -58.85 -14.12 -28.52
CA LEU A 67 -58.43 -15.03 -27.47
C LEU A 67 -59.53 -15.09 -26.41
N GLU A 68 -60.11 -16.26 -26.22
CA GLU A 68 -61.03 -16.52 -25.12
C GLU A 68 -60.28 -16.47 -23.77
N LYS A 69 -60.80 -15.58 -22.90
CA LYS A 69 -60.80 -15.58 -21.43
C LYS A 69 -59.48 -15.60 -20.65
N ASP A 70 -59.25 -14.42 -20.06
CA ASP A 70 -58.80 -14.16 -18.68
C ASP A 70 -57.35 -14.42 -18.27
N LEU A 71 -56.39 -14.00 -19.09
CA LEU A 71 -55.06 -13.59 -18.60
C LEU A 71 -54.58 -12.31 -19.30
N SER A 72 -55.14 -11.16 -18.91
CA SER A 72 -54.77 -9.84 -19.44
C SER A 72 -53.52 -9.27 -18.75
N ALA A 73 -52.36 -9.87 -19.03
CA ALA A 73 -51.10 -9.15 -18.97
C ALA A 73 -50.87 -8.47 -20.33
N GLU A 74 -50.95 -7.13 -20.38
CA GLU A 74 -50.90 -6.40 -21.65
C GLU A 74 -49.47 -6.22 -22.19
N TYR A 75 -48.47 -6.18 -21.31
CA TYR A 75 -47.07 -6.26 -21.67
C TYR A 75 -46.20 -6.59 -20.44
N CYS A 76 -45.04 -7.22 -20.67
CA CYS A 76 -44.04 -7.48 -19.65
C CYS A 76 -42.78 -6.67 -19.92
N ARG A 77 -42.21 -6.05 -18.87
CA ARG A 77 -40.94 -5.32 -18.95
C ARG A 77 -39.96 -5.90 -17.93
N PHE A 78 -38.69 -6.05 -18.32
CA PHE A 78 -37.65 -6.46 -17.40
C PHE A 78 -37.33 -5.32 -16.42
N VAL A 79 -37.41 -5.62 -15.12
CA VAL A 79 -37.04 -4.71 -14.03
C VAL A 79 -35.67 -5.05 -13.41
N GLY A 80 -35.09 -6.20 -13.81
CA GLY A 80 -33.72 -6.63 -13.49
C GLY A 80 -33.08 -7.36 -14.69
N PHE A 81 -31.87 -7.91 -14.53
CA PHE A 81 -31.20 -8.68 -15.61
C PHE A 81 -32.04 -9.91 -16.02
N ASP A 82 -32.76 -10.51 -15.05
CA ASP A 82 -33.48 -11.78 -15.24
C ASP A 82 -34.96 -11.72 -14.79
N ILE A 83 -35.46 -10.55 -14.37
CA ILE A 83 -36.79 -10.43 -13.77
C ILE A 83 -37.73 -9.70 -14.73
N ALA A 84 -38.60 -10.45 -15.41
CA ALA A 84 -39.69 -9.89 -16.21
C ALA A 84 -40.91 -9.66 -15.30
N ASN A 85 -41.46 -8.44 -15.32
CA ASN A 85 -42.68 -8.12 -14.60
C ASN A 85 -43.78 -7.70 -15.59
N CYS A 86 -44.93 -8.35 -15.50
CA CYS A 86 -46.05 -8.24 -16.43
C CYS A 86 -47.17 -7.41 -15.81
N VAL A 87 -47.59 -6.35 -16.50
CA VAL A 87 -48.59 -5.40 -15.98
C VAL A 87 -49.92 -5.60 -16.70
N SER A 88 -51.01 -5.62 -15.92
CA SER A 88 -52.39 -5.60 -16.42
C SER A 88 -52.83 -4.16 -16.71
N SER A 89 -53.75 -3.94 -17.65
CA SER A 89 -54.26 -2.64 -18.10
C SER A 89 -54.77 -1.69 -17.01
N LYS A 90 -55.07 -2.22 -15.83
CA LYS A 90 -55.56 -1.47 -14.65
C LYS A 90 -54.47 -1.09 -13.65
N LEU A 91 -53.29 -1.70 -13.73
CA LEU A 91 -52.17 -1.38 -12.85
C LEU A 91 -51.27 -0.42 -13.61
N THR A 92 -51.10 0.77 -13.04
CA THR A 92 -50.10 1.69 -13.57
C THR A 92 -48.73 1.10 -13.27
N PHE A 93 -47.72 1.42 -14.10
CA PHE A 93 -46.33 1.03 -13.81
C PHE A 93 -45.86 1.52 -12.41
N PHE A 94 -46.64 2.41 -11.78
CA PHE A 94 -46.52 2.93 -10.42
C PHE A 94 -47.04 2.03 -9.29
N ASP A 95 -47.53 0.82 -9.56
CA ASP A 95 -48.14 -0.07 -8.54
C ASP A 95 -47.35 -1.35 -8.17
N LEU A 96 -46.29 -1.71 -8.90
CA LEU A 96 -45.37 -2.83 -8.57
C LEU A 96 -44.46 -2.53 -7.35
N ASP A 97 -44.50 -3.34 -6.31
CA ASP A 97 -43.59 -3.17 -5.16
C ASP A 97 -42.13 -3.49 -5.54
N CYS A 98 -41.18 -2.84 -4.83
CA CYS A 98 -39.78 -3.25 -4.90
C CYS A 98 -39.65 -4.69 -4.36
N PRO A 99 -38.66 -5.48 -4.83
CA PRO A 99 -38.44 -6.82 -4.30
C PRO A 99 -38.19 -6.78 -2.79
N ALA A 100 -38.47 -7.90 -2.12
CA ALA A 100 -38.31 -7.99 -0.67
C ALA A 100 -36.88 -7.61 -0.24
N GLY A 101 -36.76 -6.66 0.69
CA GLY A 101 -35.49 -6.12 1.16
C GLY A 101 -35.02 -4.83 0.46
N GLU A 102 -35.79 -4.33 -0.50
CA GLU A 102 -35.55 -3.05 -1.17
C GLU A 102 -36.70 -2.07 -0.93
N GLU A 103 -36.39 -0.77 -0.93
CA GLU A 103 -37.34 0.33 -0.84
C GLU A 103 -37.28 1.23 -2.08
N ARG A 104 -38.43 1.80 -2.43
CA ARG A 104 -38.54 2.71 -3.56
C ARG A 104 -37.83 4.01 -3.21
N VAL A 105 -36.98 4.47 -4.12
CA VAL A 105 -36.30 5.77 -4.01
C VAL A 105 -36.94 6.78 -4.96
N ASP A 106 -37.27 7.96 -4.44
CA ASP A 106 -37.97 8.98 -5.21
C ASP A 106 -37.06 9.62 -6.26
N VAL A 107 -37.36 9.35 -7.54
CA VAL A 107 -36.71 10.00 -8.67
C VAL A 107 -37.69 11.00 -9.29
N LYS A 108 -37.23 12.23 -9.58
CA LYS A 108 -38.04 13.31 -10.18
C LYS A 108 -38.64 13.00 -11.57
N LYS A 109 -38.40 11.81 -12.14
CA LYS A 109 -38.68 11.47 -13.55
C LYS A 109 -39.61 10.26 -13.72
N GLU A 110 -40.51 10.00 -12.79
CA GLU A 110 -41.54 8.95 -12.91
C GLU A 110 -41.00 7.51 -13.08
N LYS A 111 -39.69 7.30 -13.05
CA LYS A 111 -39.05 5.99 -13.06
C LYS A 111 -38.98 5.43 -11.65
N ARG A 112 -39.27 4.14 -11.53
CA ARG A 112 -39.12 3.37 -10.29
C ARG A 112 -37.73 2.80 -10.21
N LEU A 113 -36.96 3.33 -9.28
CA LEU A 113 -35.69 2.79 -8.86
C LEU A 113 -35.87 2.25 -7.44
N CYS A 114 -35.26 1.11 -7.17
CA CYS A 114 -35.26 0.46 -5.86
C CYS A 114 -33.83 0.48 -5.32
N CYS A 115 -33.68 0.73 -4.02
CA CYS A 115 -32.42 0.57 -3.31
C CYS A 115 -32.62 -0.38 -2.13
N PRO A 116 -31.58 -1.08 -1.67
CA PRO A 116 -31.66 -1.85 -0.42
C PRO A 116 -32.15 -0.97 0.73
N VAL A 117 -32.99 -1.53 1.60
CA VAL A 117 -33.54 -0.78 2.76
C VAL A 117 -32.40 -0.17 3.59
N GLY A 118 -32.47 1.13 3.86
CA GLY A 118 -31.45 1.86 4.60
C GLY A 118 -30.29 2.39 3.74
N GLU A 119 -30.34 2.21 2.43
CA GLU A 119 -29.50 2.91 1.46
C GLU A 119 -30.26 4.07 0.82
N LYS A 120 -29.51 5.01 0.22
CA LYS A 120 -30.06 6.11 -0.57
C LYS A 120 -29.64 5.96 -2.02
N LEU A 121 -30.49 6.44 -2.92
CA LEU A 121 -30.12 6.63 -4.32
C LEU A 121 -28.99 7.66 -4.40
N ALA A 122 -27.83 7.24 -4.89
CA ALA A 122 -26.71 8.14 -5.12
C ALA A 122 -26.68 8.66 -6.56
N GLU A 123 -26.93 7.78 -7.54
CA GLU A 123 -26.99 8.14 -8.96
C GLU A 123 -27.91 7.18 -9.74
N GLU A 124 -28.52 7.63 -10.84
CA GLU A 124 -29.12 6.75 -11.85
C GLU A 124 -28.20 6.72 -13.06
N ARG A 125 -27.78 5.53 -13.49
CA ARG A 125 -26.98 5.35 -14.71
C ARG A 125 -27.56 4.21 -15.54
N ASP A 126 -27.85 4.47 -16.81
CA ASP A 126 -28.44 3.51 -17.76
C ASP A 126 -29.73 2.83 -17.25
N GLY A 127 -30.57 3.59 -16.54
CA GLY A 127 -31.82 3.10 -15.96
C GLY A 127 -31.64 2.18 -14.74
N LYS A 128 -30.42 2.02 -14.22
CA LYS A 128 -30.13 1.31 -12.97
C LYS A 128 -29.88 2.29 -11.83
N ALA A 129 -30.37 1.94 -10.65
CA ALA A 129 -30.10 2.65 -9.41
C ALA A 129 -28.69 2.30 -8.92
N LEU A 130 -27.88 3.32 -8.63
CA LEU A 130 -26.62 3.19 -7.90
C LEU A 130 -26.87 3.67 -6.48
N CYS A 131 -26.94 2.72 -5.56
CA CYS A 131 -27.31 2.96 -4.17
C CYS A 131 -26.08 2.99 -3.29
N CYS A 132 -26.12 3.84 -2.25
CA CYS A 132 -25.08 3.93 -1.24
C CYS A 132 -25.71 3.98 0.16
N PRO A 133 -25.02 3.49 1.20
CA PRO A 133 -25.44 3.72 2.58
C PRO A 133 -25.68 5.21 2.87
N GLN A 134 -26.65 5.54 3.72
CA GLN A 134 -27.08 6.94 3.99
C GLN A 134 -25.92 7.91 4.31
N LYS A 135 -24.89 7.43 5.02
CA LYS A 135 -23.71 8.21 5.44
C LYS A 135 -22.53 8.15 4.48
N LYS A 136 -22.69 7.52 3.32
CA LYS A 136 -21.67 7.40 2.28
C LYS A 136 -22.09 8.13 1.02
N GLU A 137 -21.11 8.38 0.17
CA GLU A 137 -21.26 9.06 -1.11
C GLU A 137 -20.68 8.17 -2.21
N LEU A 138 -21.34 8.16 -3.36
CA LEU A 138 -20.84 7.47 -4.53
C LEU A 138 -19.55 8.14 -5.01
N ARG A 139 -18.47 7.37 -5.09
CA ARG A 139 -17.17 7.84 -5.58
C ARG A 139 -16.84 7.30 -6.97
N ASP A 140 -17.26 6.08 -7.27
CA ASP A 140 -16.99 5.44 -8.56
C ASP A 140 -18.02 4.32 -8.85
N VAL A 141 -17.98 3.78 -10.07
CA VAL A 141 -18.76 2.61 -10.48
C VAL A 141 -17.84 1.63 -11.16
N VAL A 142 -17.53 0.53 -10.48
CA VAL A 142 -16.62 -0.51 -11.00
C VAL A 142 -17.43 -1.76 -11.32
N ASN A 143 -17.36 -2.22 -12.57
CA ASN A 143 -18.13 -3.39 -13.05
C ASN A 143 -19.64 -3.28 -12.78
N GLY A 144 -20.21 -2.08 -12.94
CA GLY A 144 -21.63 -1.82 -12.69
C GLY A 144 -22.04 -1.79 -11.21
N LYS A 145 -21.08 -1.91 -10.27
CA LYS A 145 -21.32 -1.77 -8.83
C LYS A 145 -20.90 -0.39 -8.34
N ALA A 146 -21.77 0.24 -7.56
CA ALA A 146 -21.49 1.51 -6.88
C ALA A 146 -20.38 1.33 -5.84
N ILE A 147 -19.35 2.16 -5.89
CA ILE A 147 -18.33 2.25 -4.85
C ILE A 147 -18.63 3.47 -3.97
N CYS A 148 -19.01 3.18 -2.74
CA CYS A 148 -19.47 4.19 -1.79
C CYS A 148 -18.47 4.36 -0.67
N CYS A 149 -17.97 5.59 -0.50
CA CYS A 149 -17.02 5.94 0.55
C CYS A 149 -17.64 6.95 1.52
N ALA A 150 -17.11 7.02 2.75
CA ALA A 150 -17.48 8.11 3.65
C ALA A 150 -17.01 9.48 3.07
N PRO A 151 -17.62 10.61 3.47
CA PRO A 151 -17.23 11.93 2.98
C PRO A 151 -15.76 12.27 3.22
N ASN A 152 -15.18 11.73 4.30
CA ASN A 152 -13.79 11.85 4.71
C ASN A 152 -12.92 10.64 4.29
N GLU A 153 -13.31 9.93 3.25
CA GLU A 153 -12.52 8.87 2.63
C GLU A 153 -12.21 9.24 1.18
N ASN A 154 -11.02 8.82 0.74
CA ASN A 154 -10.51 8.93 -0.61
C ASN A 154 -10.69 7.60 -1.36
N HIS A 155 -10.82 7.71 -2.68
CA HIS A 155 -11.01 6.59 -3.60
C HIS A 155 -10.03 6.73 -4.78
N LYS A 156 -9.41 5.62 -5.20
CA LYS A 156 -8.62 5.58 -6.44
C LYS A 156 -9.47 5.03 -7.58
N GLN A 157 -9.65 5.80 -8.66
CA GLN A 157 -10.52 5.41 -9.77
C GLN A 157 -10.21 3.99 -10.29
N GLY A 158 -11.26 3.20 -10.55
CA GLY A 158 -11.17 1.81 -11.02
C GLY A 158 -10.95 0.77 -9.92
N THR A 159 -10.94 1.17 -8.64
CA THR A 159 -10.75 0.26 -7.49
C THR A 159 -12.05 0.15 -6.69
N THR A 160 -12.21 -0.92 -5.92
CA THR A 160 -13.44 -1.19 -5.16
C THR A 160 -13.39 -0.73 -3.72
N LEU A 161 -12.26 -0.16 -3.27
CA LEU A 161 -12.00 0.12 -1.86
C LEU A 161 -11.65 1.58 -1.61
N CYS A 162 -12.00 2.04 -0.40
CA CYS A 162 -11.79 3.41 0.06
C CYS A 162 -10.65 3.44 1.10
N CYS A 163 -9.93 4.57 1.15
CA CYS A 163 -8.92 4.86 2.17
C CYS A 163 -9.30 6.10 2.97
N PRO A 164 -8.78 6.28 4.19
CA PRO A 164 -8.96 7.51 4.96
C PRO A 164 -8.52 8.77 4.20
N MET A 165 -9.11 9.93 4.52
CA MET A 165 -8.69 11.22 3.98
C MET A 165 -7.21 11.49 4.26
N GLY A 166 -6.47 11.94 3.24
CA GLY A 166 -5.03 12.15 3.30
C GLY A 166 -4.20 10.92 2.89
N GLU A 167 -4.84 9.77 2.74
CA GLU A 167 -4.22 8.54 2.25
C GLU A 167 -4.68 8.22 0.81
N LYS A 168 -3.93 7.35 0.14
CA LYS A 168 -4.22 6.75 -1.15
C LYS A 168 -4.19 5.24 -1.03
N LEU A 169 -4.99 4.56 -1.86
CA LEU A 169 -4.92 3.11 -2.00
C LEU A 169 -3.58 2.75 -2.68
N ALA A 170 -2.71 2.08 -1.94
CA ALA A 170 -1.43 1.61 -2.45
C ALA A 170 -1.58 0.24 -3.11
N GLU A 171 -2.24 -0.70 -2.42
CA GLU A 171 -2.48 -2.06 -2.89
C GLU A 171 -3.82 -2.58 -2.32
N GLU A 172 -4.42 -3.55 -2.98
CA GLU A 172 -5.51 -4.36 -2.44
C GLU A 172 -5.00 -5.79 -2.26
N ARG A 173 -5.14 -6.33 -1.04
CA ARG A 173 -4.72 -7.70 -0.72
C ARG A 173 -5.79 -8.38 0.13
N ASP A 174 -6.23 -9.57 -0.29
CA ASP A 174 -7.28 -10.35 0.39
C ASP A 174 -8.58 -9.57 0.63
N GLY A 175 -8.98 -8.73 -0.33
CA GLY A 175 -10.17 -7.87 -0.24
C GLY A 175 -10.06 -6.73 0.78
N LYS A 176 -8.86 -6.45 1.28
CA LYS A 176 -8.57 -5.32 2.17
C LYS A 176 -7.74 -4.26 1.46
N ALA A 177 -8.04 -3.00 1.77
CA ALA A 177 -7.29 -1.86 1.28
C ALA A 177 -6.02 -1.69 2.11
N LEU A 178 -4.88 -1.67 1.43
CA LEU A 178 -3.61 -1.26 1.99
C LEU A 178 -3.41 0.21 1.62
N CYS A 179 -3.64 1.08 2.58
CA CYS A 179 -3.59 2.53 2.40
C CYS A 179 -2.24 3.08 2.89
N CYS A 180 -1.76 4.11 2.19
CA CYS A 180 -0.58 4.88 2.57
C CYS A 180 -0.83 6.38 2.41
N PRO A 181 -0.14 7.25 3.15
CA PRO A 181 -0.16 8.68 2.91
C PRO A 181 0.13 9.01 1.43
N GLN A 182 -0.48 10.07 0.88
CA GLN A 182 -0.42 10.33 -0.57
C GLN A 182 0.98 10.38 -1.18
N LYS A 183 1.98 10.87 -0.42
CA LYS A 183 3.37 10.99 -0.87
C LYS A 183 4.25 9.78 -0.58
N LYS A 184 3.71 8.79 0.15
CA LYS A 184 4.44 7.57 0.52
C LYS A 184 4.09 6.40 -0.39
N GLU A 185 4.93 5.38 -0.35
CA GLU A 185 4.81 4.13 -1.07
C GLU A 185 4.74 2.97 -0.09
N LEU A 186 3.85 2.02 -0.37
CA LEU A 186 3.81 0.77 0.40
C LEU A 186 5.08 -0.02 0.10
N LYS A 187 5.86 -0.33 1.14
CA LYS A 187 7.06 -1.17 1.04
C LYS A 187 6.85 -2.57 1.61
N ASP A 188 6.05 -2.71 2.67
CA ASP A 188 5.76 -4.01 3.29
C ASP A 188 4.47 -4.01 4.12
N VAL A 189 4.07 -5.18 4.61
CA VAL A 189 3.01 -5.37 5.60
C VAL A 189 3.53 -6.24 6.73
N VAL A 190 3.69 -5.67 7.92
CA VAL A 190 4.22 -6.36 9.11
C VAL A 190 3.15 -6.41 10.19
N ASP A 191 2.85 -7.62 10.67
CA ASP A 191 1.78 -7.88 11.64
C ASP A 191 0.42 -7.27 11.26
N GLY A 192 0.10 -7.31 9.96
CA GLY A 192 -1.13 -6.76 9.39
C GLY A 192 -1.16 -5.23 9.29
N LYS A 193 -0.07 -4.53 9.62
CA LYS A 193 0.08 -3.08 9.45
C LYS A 193 0.88 -2.76 8.20
N THR A 194 0.42 -1.78 7.43
CA THR A 194 1.14 -1.29 6.24
C THR A 194 2.38 -0.50 6.65
N VAL A 195 3.50 -0.78 6.00
CA VAL A 195 4.73 0.00 6.12
C VAL A 195 4.83 0.88 4.88
N CYS A 196 4.65 2.18 5.09
CA CYS A 196 4.65 3.18 4.04
C CYS A 196 5.88 4.09 4.20
N CYS A 197 6.77 4.09 3.21
CA CYS A 197 8.00 4.87 3.22
C CYS A 197 7.95 5.99 2.18
N ASP A 198 8.76 7.02 2.36
CA ASP A 198 8.99 7.98 1.28
C ASP A 198 9.72 7.29 0.10
N PRO A 199 9.58 7.77 -1.15
CA PRO A 199 10.10 7.07 -2.33
C PRO A 199 11.60 6.77 -2.27
N ASP A 200 12.38 7.68 -1.68
CA ASP A 200 13.84 7.61 -1.56
C ASP A 200 14.32 6.95 -0.25
N GLU A 201 13.39 6.55 0.63
CA GLU A 201 13.70 5.77 1.83
C GLU A 201 13.92 4.29 1.47
N ASN A 202 14.87 3.67 2.17
CA ASN A 202 15.05 2.21 2.11
C ASN A 202 14.28 1.52 3.24
N HIS A 203 14.03 0.24 3.03
CA HIS A 203 13.25 -0.58 3.93
C HIS A 203 13.78 -2.01 3.94
N GLU A 204 14.03 -2.56 5.13
CA GLU A 204 14.39 -3.97 5.31
C GLU A 204 13.11 -4.79 5.48
N LYS A 205 12.96 -5.84 4.67
CA LYS A 205 11.74 -6.67 4.67
C LYS A 205 11.48 -7.30 6.04
N GLY A 206 10.22 -7.27 6.49
CA GLY A 206 9.80 -7.83 7.77
C GLY A 206 10.01 -6.87 8.96
N THR A 207 10.38 -5.62 8.70
CA THR A 207 10.57 -4.59 9.73
C THR A 207 9.46 -3.54 9.65
N SER A 208 9.28 -2.71 10.67
CA SER A 208 8.29 -1.63 10.63
C SER A 208 8.90 -0.24 10.34
N ILE A 209 10.21 -0.18 10.06
CA ILE A 209 10.97 1.07 9.98
C ILE A 209 11.39 1.33 8.52
N CYS A 210 11.25 2.58 8.11
CA CYS A 210 11.80 3.12 6.88
C CYS A 210 13.04 3.94 7.25
N CYS A 211 14.13 3.78 6.51
CA CYS A 211 15.37 4.51 6.73
C CYS A 211 15.59 5.55 5.65
N PRO A 212 16.01 6.77 6.03
CA PRO A 212 16.28 7.84 5.09
C PRO A 212 17.41 7.47 4.13
N THR A 213 17.45 8.17 3.00
CA THR A 213 18.52 8.02 2.02
C THR A 213 19.89 8.24 2.68
N GLY A 214 20.82 7.31 2.48
CA GLY A 214 22.14 7.36 3.10
C GLY A 214 22.25 6.62 4.44
N GLU A 215 21.14 6.10 4.98
CA GLU A 215 21.11 5.21 6.13
C GLU A 215 20.67 3.81 5.74
N SER A 216 20.88 2.83 6.62
CA SER A 216 20.51 1.44 6.46
C SER A 216 19.93 0.91 7.76
N TYR A 217 18.96 0.01 7.65
CA TYR A 217 18.38 -0.65 8.80
C TYR A 217 19.44 -1.47 9.56
N SER A 218 19.43 -1.36 10.88
CA SER A 218 20.24 -2.17 11.76
C SER A 218 19.47 -2.55 13.02
N LYS A 219 19.64 -3.81 13.45
CA LYS A 219 19.04 -4.36 14.66
C LYS A 219 20.10 -4.94 15.59
N LEU A 220 19.95 -4.68 16.89
CA LEU A 220 20.74 -5.30 17.94
C LEU A 220 19.82 -5.57 19.13
N GLU A 221 19.72 -6.85 19.53
CA GLU A 221 18.73 -7.30 20.51
C GLU A 221 17.31 -6.91 20.06
N ASP A 222 16.51 -6.30 20.94
CA ASP A 222 15.15 -5.82 20.65
C ASP A 222 15.13 -4.37 20.13
N THR A 223 16.29 -3.76 19.90
CA THR A 223 16.40 -2.39 19.42
C THR A 223 16.67 -2.35 17.92
N GLU A 224 15.85 -1.58 17.21
CA GLU A 224 15.92 -1.39 15.76
C GLU A 224 16.10 0.09 15.46
N ARG A 225 17.03 0.43 14.54
CA ARG A 225 17.29 1.83 14.15
C ARG A 225 17.90 1.89 12.75
N CYS A 226 17.75 3.04 12.11
CA CYS A 226 18.52 3.41 10.94
C CYS A 226 19.91 3.93 11.34
N CYS A 227 20.93 3.43 10.65
CA CYS A 227 22.32 3.81 10.87
C CYS A 227 22.94 4.29 9.55
N PRO A 228 23.85 5.28 9.56
CA PRO A 228 24.55 5.71 8.35
C PRO A 228 25.14 4.53 7.57
N ASN A 229 25.07 4.56 6.25
CA ASN A 229 25.55 3.46 5.41
C ASN A 229 27.00 3.08 5.75
N GLY A 230 27.23 1.78 5.96
CA GLY A 230 28.53 1.24 6.38
C GLY A 230 28.73 1.17 7.91
N THR A 231 27.76 1.63 8.69
CA THR A 231 27.72 1.48 10.15
C THR A 231 26.62 0.53 10.58
N THR A 232 26.76 -0.04 11.78
CA THR A 232 25.81 -0.95 12.41
C THR A 232 25.50 -0.47 13.82
N LEU A 233 24.28 -0.75 14.28
CA LEU A 233 23.84 -0.49 15.64
C LEU A 233 24.73 -1.25 16.63
N SER A 234 25.23 -0.55 17.63
CA SER A 234 26.03 -1.07 18.72
C SER A 234 25.50 -0.56 20.06
N LYS A 235 25.74 -1.36 21.10
CA LYS A 235 25.42 -1.05 22.49
C LYS A 235 26.67 -0.71 23.28
N SER A 236 26.62 0.31 24.13
CA SER A 236 27.70 0.66 25.05
C SER A 236 27.69 -0.18 26.32
N ALA A 237 28.76 -0.08 27.12
CA ALA A 237 28.84 -0.73 28.43
C ALA A 237 27.73 -0.26 29.40
N ASN A 238 27.21 0.96 29.21
CA ASN A 238 26.11 1.52 30.01
C ASN A 238 24.72 1.13 29.47
N GLY A 239 24.66 0.41 28.35
CA GLY A 239 23.41 -0.01 27.71
C GLY A 239 22.83 0.98 26.71
N ASP A 240 23.51 2.08 26.41
CA ASP A 240 23.09 3.04 25.40
C ASP A 240 23.35 2.52 23.98
N PHE A 241 22.61 3.01 22.99
CA PHE A 241 22.72 2.57 21.60
C PHE A 241 23.16 3.68 20.66
N GLY A 242 24.14 3.36 19.79
CA GLY A 242 24.64 4.24 18.73
C GLY A 242 25.10 3.46 17.51
N CYS A 243 25.34 4.16 16.40
CA CYS A 243 25.76 3.55 15.14
C CYS A 243 27.28 3.64 15.01
N CYS A 244 27.94 2.51 14.77
CA CYS A 244 29.39 2.43 14.65
C CYS A 244 29.82 1.68 13.39
N PRO A 245 30.97 2.01 12.80
CA PRO A 245 31.53 1.21 11.71
C PRO A 245 31.63 -0.26 12.11
N LYS A 246 31.48 -1.16 11.13
CA LYS A 246 31.56 -2.60 11.38
C LYS A 246 32.86 -2.98 12.14
N GLY A 247 32.73 -3.69 13.25
CA GLY A 247 33.85 -4.06 14.14
C GLY A 247 34.24 -2.99 15.18
N GLY A 248 33.47 -1.91 15.25
CA GLY A 248 33.52 -0.96 16.36
C GLY A 248 32.30 -1.12 17.28
N HIS A 249 32.47 -0.75 18.54
CA HIS A 249 31.39 -0.62 19.50
C HIS A 249 31.20 0.84 19.91
N PHE A 250 29.96 1.15 20.25
CA PHE A 250 29.53 2.46 20.71
C PHE A 250 29.93 2.68 22.17
N GLU A 251 30.53 3.83 22.47
CA GLU A 251 30.90 4.19 23.84
C GLU A 251 29.92 5.19 24.44
N LYS A 252 29.76 6.34 23.76
CA LYS A 252 28.87 7.41 24.16
C LYS A 252 28.63 8.36 22.99
N ASN A 253 27.63 9.24 23.13
CA ASN A 253 27.49 10.40 22.25
C ASN A 253 28.23 11.59 22.87
N GLU A 254 28.98 12.32 22.04
CA GLU A 254 29.62 13.58 22.41
C GLU A 254 29.32 14.61 21.32
N ASP A 255 28.73 15.75 21.71
CA ASP A 255 28.30 16.79 20.77
C ASP A 255 27.39 16.32 19.62
N GLY A 256 26.60 15.26 19.89
CA GLY A 256 25.71 14.64 18.91
C GLY A 256 26.38 13.63 17.98
N GLU A 257 27.70 13.43 18.10
CA GLU A 257 28.43 12.41 17.35
C GLU A 257 28.63 11.14 18.18
N ALA A 258 28.44 9.99 17.53
CA ALA A 258 28.68 8.70 18.15
C ALA A 258 30.19 8.41 18.26
N VAL A 259 30.67 8.27 19.49
CA VAL A 259 32.06 7.90 19.75
C VAL A 259 32.17 6.38 19.72
N CYS A 260 32.79 5.87 18.65
CA CYS A 260 33.06 4.45 18.47
C CYS A 260 34.51 4.09 18.73
N CYS A 261 34.74 2.97 19.40
CA CYS A 261 36.06 2.35 19.58
C CYS A 261 36.08 0.95 18.96
N GLY A 262 37.26 0.47 18.55
CA GLY A 262 37.40 -0.90 18.03
C GLY A 262 37.22 -1.95 19.13
N ASP A 263 36.86 -3.17 18.76
CA ASP A 263 36.73 -4.28 19.73
C ASP A 263 37.98 -4.42 20.63
N GLY A 264 37.76 -4.52 21.94
CA GLY A 264 38.82 -4.62 22.95
C GLY A 264 39.46 -3.29 23.39
N TYR A 265 39.05 -2.17 22.79
CA TYR A 265 39.41 -0.83 23.24
C TYR A 265 38.25 -0.21 24.00
N VAL A 266 38.53 0.85 24.77
CA VAL A 266 37.54 1.69 25.42
C VAL A 266 37.91 3.15 25.26
N LEU A 267 36.91 4.03 25.23
CA LEU A 267 37.17 5.47 25.22
C LEU A 267 37.75 5.89 26.58
N LYS A 268 38.99 6.40 26.59
CA LYS A 268 39.62 6.92 27.81
C LYS A 268 39.52 8.43 27.95
N GLY A 269 39.31 9.15 26.85
CA GLY A 269 39.22 10.60 26.85
C GLY A 269 39.52 11.20 25.49
N PHE A 270 39.87 12.48 25.50
CA PHE A 270 40.22 13.27 24.32
C PHE A 270 41.57 13.92 24.56
N TYR A 271 42.37 14.01 23.50
CA TYR A 271 43.69 14.64 23.56
C TYR A 271 43.72 15.89 22.67
N LYS A 272 44.86 16.59 22.66
CA LYS A 272 45.05 17.89 21.98
C LYS A 272 44.39 17.94 20.59
N GLY A 273 43.45 18.89 20.44
CA GLY A 273 42.67 19.08 19.23
C GLY A 273 41.33 18.34 19.19
N GLY A 274 40.79 17.89 20.33
CA GLY A 274 39.48 17.24 20.42
C GLY A 274 39.43 15.84 19.81
N LYS A 275 40.60 15.22 19.61
CA LYS A 275 40.68 13.88 19.03
C LYS A 275 40.40 12.84 20.11
N LYS A 276 39.49 11.92 19.85
CA LYS A 276 39.19 10.80 20.76
C LYS A 276 40.38 9.85 20.89
N ALA A 277 40.56 9.28 22.08
CA ALA A 277 41.54 8.24 22.34
C ALA A 277 40.86 6.96 22.83
N CYS A 278 40.84 5.95 21.97
CA CYS A 278 40.43 4.59 22.30
C CYS A 278 41.65 3.80 22.74
N CYS A 279 41.64 3.30 23.97
CA CYS A 279 42.76 2.59 24.60
C CYS A 279 42.29 1.22 25.09
N THR A 280 43.18 0.24 25.22
CA THR A 280 42.80 -1.01 25.93
C THR A 280 42.28 -0.69 27.34
N ALA A 281 41.36 -1.50 27.88
CA ALA A 281 40.75 -1.21 29.19
C ALA A 281 41.77 -0.99 30.32
N ASN A 282 42.89 -1.71 30.29
CA ASN A 282 43.95 -1.64 31.31
C ASN A 282 45.01 -0.57 31.07
N SER A 283 44.99 0.16 29.95
CA SER A 283 45.98 1.21 29.70
C SER A 283 45.54 2.58 30.24
N THR A 284 46.52 3.45 30.43
CA THR A 284 46.35 4.84 30.86
C THR A 284 46.55 5.75 29.66
N LEU A 285 45.60 6.65 29.42
CA LEU A 285 45.74 7.73 28.45
C LEU A 285 46.56 8.86 29.06
N TYR A 286 47.56 9.32 28.34
CA TYR A 286 48.30 10.53 28.65
C TYR A 286 47.84 11.63 27.68
N GLU A 287 46.89 12.46 28.14
CA GLU A 287 46.15 13.44 27.32
C GLU A 287 47.05 14.47 26.62
N ASP A 288 48.15 14.84 27.26
CA ASP A 288 49.13 15.79 26.70
C ASP A 288 49.85 15.24 25.47
N ASP A 289 49.99 13.93 25.40
CA ASP A 289 50.75 13.18 24.39
C ASP A 289 49.83 12.45 23.40
N GLY A 290 48.57 12.19 23.77
CA GLY A 290 47.63 11.40 22.98
C GLY A 290 48.00 9.91 22.86
N VAL A 291 48.78 9.38 23.81
CA VAL A 291 49.24 7.99 23.81
C VAL A 291 48.60 7.18 24.94
N CYS A 292 48.24 5.92 24.64
CA CYS A 292 47.76 4.96 25.61
C CYS A 292 48.90 4.03 26.04
N CYS A 293 49.35 4.09 27.28
CA CYS A 293 50.42 3.22 27.78
C CYS A 293 49.88 2.09 28.65
N SER A 294 50.39 0.87 28.43
CA SER A 294 50.09 -0.27 29.30
C SER A 294 50.56 0.00 30.75
N PRO A 295 50.00 -0.69 31.76
CA PRO A 295 50.39 -0.50 33.15
C PRO A 295 51.90 -0.54 33.37
N GLY A 296 52.44 0.46 34.08
CA GLY A 296 53.87 0.58 34.39
C GLY A 296 54.73 1.19 33.27
N LEU A 297 54.14 1.56 32.13
CA LEU A 297 54.80 2.35 31.09
C LEU A 297 54.32 3.80 31.15
N ILE A 298 55.22 4.74 30.86
CA ILE A 298 54.97 6.18 30.76
C ILE A 298 55.32 6.68 29.34
N PRO A 299 54.76 7.82 28.89
CA PRO A 299 55.15 8.43 27.64
C PRO A 299 56.63 8.79 27.62
N SER A 300 57.27 8.57 26.48
CA SER A 300 58.63 8.99 26.19
C SER A 300 58.71 9.46 24.74
N LYS A 301 59.42 10.55 24.51
CA LYS A 301 59.47 11.25 23.21
C LYS A 301 60.81 10.99 22.55
N ALA A 302 60.79 10.48 21.32
CA ALA A 302 62.00 10.30 20.51
C ALA A 302 62.49 11.63 19.91
N ALA A 303 63.72 11.65 19.40
CA ALA A 303 64.35 12.85 18.82
C ALA A 303 63.57 13.42 17.61
N ASN A 304 62.79 12.59 16.91
CA ASN A 304 61.93 13.01 15.80
C ASN A 304 60.51 13.41 16.23
N GLU A 305 60.33 13.69 17.52
CA GLU A 305 59.08 14.08 18.17
C GLU A 305 57.97 13.04 18.27
N TYR A 306 58.19 11.81 17.81
CA TYR A 306 57.25 10.72 18.01
C TYR A 306 57.19 10.34 19.50
N THR A 307 55.98 10.25 20.04
CA THR A 307 55.74 9.79 21.42
C THR A 307 55.30 8.33 21.44
N GLY A 308 55.96 7.54 22.30
CA GLY A 308 55.65 6.13 22.55
C GLY A 308 55.70 5.84 24.05
N CYS A 309 55.57 4.56 24.43
CA CYS A 309 55.50 4.15 25.83
C CYS A 309 56.76 3.38 26.24
N CYS A 310 57.44 3.84 27.30
CA CYS A 310 58.61 3.18 27.88
C CYS A 310 58.47 3.02 29.39
N LYS A 311 59.26 2.13 29.98
CA LYS A 311 59.37 2.07 31.45
C LYS A 311 59.95 3.38 31.98
N GLN A 312 59.60 3.74 33.22
CA GLN A 312 60.17 4.91 33.86
C GLN A 312 61.70 4.89 33.82
N GLY A 313 62.29 6.02 33.39
CA GLY A 313 63.74 6.19 33.21
C GLY A 313 64.30 5.76 31.85
N TYR A 314 63.52 5.06 31.01
CA TYR A 314 63.96 4.67 29.67
C TYR A 314 63.62 5.78 28.67
N ASN A 315 64.48 5.94 27.66
CA ASN A 315 64.31 6.93 26.61
C ASN A 315 63.91 6.27 25.29
N LEU A 316 62.84 6.74 24.66
CA LEU A 316 62.42 6.26 23.34
C LEU A 316 63.40 6.72 22.26
N TYR A 317 63.76 5.84 21.34
CA TYR A 317 64.55 6.18 20.16
C TYR A 317 64.05 5.44 18.92
N TYR A 318 64.34 6.02 17.75
CA TYR A 318 64.04 5.43 16.45
C TYR A 318 65.27 4.66 15.97
N ALA A 319 65.18 3.33 15.94
CA ALA A 319 66.31 2.47 15.62
C ALA A 319 66.57 2.39 14.10
N SER A 320 67.71 1.80 13.72
CA SER A 320 68.13 1.67 12.31
C SER A 320 67.27 0.70 11.48
N ASP A 321 66.46 -0.13 12.13
CA ASP A 321 65.48 -1.04 11.52
C ASP A 321 64.08 -0.42 11.37
N ASP A 322 63.98 0.90 11.50
CA ASP A 322 62.73 1.67 11.39
C ASP A 322 61.68 1.32 12.47
N ILE A 323 62.13 0.79 13.62
CA ILE A 323 61.28 0.46 14.78
C ILE A 323 61.63 1.35 15.97
N TYR A 324 60.61 1.81 16.70
CA TYR A 324 60.81 2.53 17.96
C TYR A 324 61.12 1.57 19.10
N ARG A 325 62.16 1.88 19.88
CA ARG A 325 62.63 1.07 21.00
C ARG A 325 62.90 1.94 22.23
N CYS A 326 62.91 1.33 23.41
CA CYS A 326 63.26 1.99 24.66
C CYS A 326 64.72 1.68 25.01
N CYS A 327 65.54 2.72 25.17
CA CYS A 327 66.94 2.61 25.60
C CYS A 327 67.02 2.66 27.13
N PHE A 328 67.90 1.84 27.71
CA PHE A 328 68.09 1.76 29.16
C PHE A 328 68.60 3.09 29.73
N PRO A 329 68.30 3.42 31.00
CA PRO A 329 68.77 4.67 31.62
C PRO A 329 70.30 4.84 31.62
N ASP A 330 71.05 3.73 31.69
CA ASP A 330 72.52 3.72 31.75
C ASP A 330 73.19 3.70 30.36
N TYR A 331 72.41 3.90 29.29
CA TYR A 331 72.85 3.85 27.91
C TYR A 331 72.55 5.19 27.22
N ASN A 332 73.43 5.60 26.32
CA ASN A 332 73.21 6.74 25.44
C ASN A 332 72.60 6.28 24.12
N ILE A 333 71.75 7.13 23.54
CA ILE A 333 71.26 6.95 22.18
C ILE A 333 72.28 7.61 21.24
N ASP A 334 72.97 6.81 20.43
CA ASP A 334 73.78 7.30 19.33
C ASP A 334 72.87 7.63 18.14
N LEU A 335 72.74 8.92 17.84
CA LEU A 335 71.87 9.42 16.78
C LEU A 335 72.41 9.12 15.37
N GLU A 336 73.72 8.91 15.21
CA GLU A 336 74.33 8.59 13.91
C GLU A 336 74.05 7.13 13.53
N THR A 337 74.29 6.22 14.46
CA THR A 337 74.07 4.78 14.23
C THR A 337 72.64 4.34 14.55
N ARG A 338 71.83 5.22 15.15
CA ARG A 338 70.48 4.93 15.65
C ARG A 338 70.46 3.72 16.59
N SER A 339 71.43 3.68 17.51
CA SER A 339 71.64 2.56 18.43
C SER A 339 71.71 3.00 19.88
N CYS A 340 71.42 2.08 20.80
CA CYS A 340 71.49 2.30 22.25
C CYS A 340 72.83 1.72 22.74
N VAL A 341 73.79 2.59 23.05
CA VAL A 341 75.18 2.24 23.39
C VAL A 341 75.44 2.42 24.88
N LYS A 342 76.14 1.47 25.49
CA LYS A 342 76.47 1.53 26.91
C LYS A 342 77.51 2.64 27.13
N LEU A 343 77.29 3.45 28.16
CA LEU A 343 78.25 4.45 28.64
C LEU A 343 79.61 3.85 29.01
#